data_AF-A0A2V9HRT8-F1
#
_entry.id   AF-A0A2V9HRT8-F1
#
_cell.length_a   1.000
_cell.length_b   1.000
_cell.length_c   1.000
_cell.angle_alpha   90.00
_cell.angle_beta   90.00
_cell.angle_gamma   90.00
#
_symmetry.space_group_name_H-M   'P 1'
#
loop_
_entity.id
_entity.type
_entity.pdbx_description
1 polymer ?
#
loop_
_entity_poly.entity_id
_entity_poly.type
_entity_poly.pdbx_seq_one_letter_code
_entity_poly.pdbx_strand_id
1 'polypeptide(L)'
;ISLGFAPLPKTFWERSLFTKPEDRDVVCHASAWDIDSKDDLRIKMCIQITEEDFRVIHHELGHNFYQRAYNGQPPLFQNSANDGFHEAVGDTIALSVTPEYLKKIGLIDAEPTASGDIDYLLQQALEKIAFLPFGLLVDKWRWEVFANQVKPEEYNKAWWELRRKYQGIVPPVERTEADFDPGAKYHVPSNTPYMRYFLARILQFQFQRALCRETGYTGPLHRCSIYGNKAAGERLNKMLGMGLSKPWPEALAVLTGEKQMDASALADYFAPLKVWLDEENKANHYPLGW
;
A
#
# COMPACT_ATOMS: atom_id res chain seq x y z
N ILE A 1 5.92 9.14 -19.52
CA ILE A 1 6.01 7.71 -19.10
C ILE A 1 4.67 7.03 -19.45
N SER A 2 4.55 5.70 -19.44
CA SER A 2 3.46 4.94 -20.09
C SER A 2 2.03 5.40 -19.79
N LEU A 3 1.76 5.93 -18.58
CA LEU A 3 0.47 6.51 -18.19
C LEU A 3 0.25 7.97 -18.66
N GLY A 4 1.16 8.55 -19.41
CA GLY A 4 1.10 9.97 -19.81
C GLY A 4 1.71 10.95 -18.81
N PHE A 5 2.21 10.49 -17.65
CA PHE A 5 2.93 11.35 -16.70
C PHE A 5 4.22 11.93 -17.29
N ALA A 6 4.58 13.14 -16.86
CA ALA A 6 5.88 13.74 -17.12
C ALA A 6 7.00 12.87 -16.52
N PRO A 7 8.17 12.76 -17.17
CA PRO A 7 9.31 12.03 -16.61
C PRO A 7 9.81 12.67 -15.31
N LEU A 8 10.49 11.89 -14.48
CA LEU A 8 11.18 12.42 -13.30
C LEU A 8 12.29 13.40 -13.72
N PRO A 9 12.52 14.49 -12.97
CA PRO A 9 13.52 15.48 -13.30
C PRO A 9 14.93 14.86 -13.26
N LYS A 10 15.89 15.47 -13.94
CA LYS A 10 17.28 14.99 -13.97
C LYS A 10 17.87 14.84 -12.55
N THR A 11 17.52 15.77 -11.67
CA THR A 11 17.93 15.78 -10.26
C THR A 11 17.50 14.54 -9.49
N PHE A 12 16.37 13.91 -9.85
CA PHE A 12 15.93 12.66 -9.22
C PHE A 12 17.00 11.57 -9.36
N TRP A 13 17.54 11.41 -10.56
CA TRP A 13 18.56 10.39 -10.86
C TRP A 13 19.93 10.74 -10.28
N GLU A 14 20.27 12.02 -10.21
CA GLU A 14 21.56 12.51 -9.70
C GLU A 14 21.63 12.49 -8.16
N ARG A 15 20.50 12.63 -7.46
CA ARG A 15 20.46 12.91 -6.02
C ARG A 15 19.78 11.84 -5.17
N SER A 16 19.07 10.89 -5.79
CA SER A 16 18.49 9.75 -5.07
C SER A 16 19.56 8.76 -4.62
N LEU A 17 19.27 8.03 -3.55
CA LEU A 17 20.09 6.92 -3.08
C LEU A 17 19.42 5.63 -3.53
N PHE A 18 20.02 4.98 -4.54
CA PHE A 18 19.53 3.72 -5.12
C PHE A 18 20.27 2.49 -4.58
N THR A 19 21.52 2.65 -4.18
CA THR A 19 22.37 1.57 -3.66
C THR A 19 22.87 1.92 -2.26
N LYS A 20 23.07 0.91 -1.43
CA LYS A 20 23.66 1.11 -0.11
C LYS A 20 25.09 1.61 -0.28
N PRO A 21 25.46 2.78 0.28
CA PRO A 21 26.83 3.25 0.23
C PRO A 21 27.75 2.39 1.11
N GLU A 22 29.00 2.21 0.69
CA GLU A 22 30.02 1.47 1.45
C GLU A 22 30.70 2.34 2.51
N ASP A 23 30.66 3.67 2.36
CA ASP A 23 31.43 4.63 3.15
C ASP A 23 30.70 5.16 4.40
N ARG A 24 29.41 4.83 4.59
CA ARG A 24 28.60 5.32 5.71
C ARG A 24 27.37 4.47 5.98
N ASP A 25 26.87 4.55 7.22
CA ASP A 25 25.59 3.98 7.60
C ASP A 25 24.42 4.82 7.08
N VAL A 26 23.37 4.15 6.62
CA VAL A 26 22.13 4.77 6.15
C VAL A 26 20.91 3.96 6.58
N VAL A 27 19.78 4.64 6.70
CA VAL A 27 18.48 3.97 6.88
C VAL A 27 18.06 3.37 5.53
N CYS A 28 18.14 2.05 5.40
CA CYS A 28 17.80 1.36 4.14
C CYS A 28 16.30 1.22 3.86
N HIS A 29 15.44 1.44 4.86
CA HIS A 29 13.98 1.41 4.67
C HIS A 29 13.57 2.38 3.56
N ALA A 30 12.87 1.88 2.54
CA ALA A 30 12.49 2.68 1.37
C ALA A 30 11.66 3.91 1.78
N SER A 31 11.91 5.03 1.12
CA SER A 31 11.10 6.24 1.25
C SER A 31 11.30 7.19 0.07
N ALA A 32 10.24 7.91 -0.26
CA ALA A 32 10.22 8.96 -1.26
C ALA A 32 10.14 10.36 -0.61
N TRP A 33 10.78 11.35 -1.22
CA TRP A 33 11.01 12.67 -0.64
C TRP A 33 10.78 13.79 -1.65
N ASP A 34 10.17 14.87 -1.22
CA ASP A 34 10.09 16.17 -1.89
C ASP A 34 10.83 17.24 -1.07
N ILE A 35 12.09 17.50 -1.43
CA ILE A 35 13.00 18.29 -0.59
C ILE A 35 12.69 19.78 -0.61
N ASP A 36 12.22 20.31 -1.74
CA ASP A 36 11.92 21.73 -1.96
C ASP A 36 10.42 22.00 -2.18
N SER A 37 9.59 20.96 -2.03
CA SER A 37 8.16 20.97 -2.34
C SER A 37 7.81 21.44 -3.76
N LYS A 38 8.75 21.30 -4.70
CA LYS A 38 8.61 21.66 -6.11
C LYS A 38 9.12 20.54 -7.01
N ASP A 39 10.41 20.54 -7.32
CA ASP A 39 11.01 19.71 -8.36
C ASP A 39 12.17 18.84 -7.83
N ASP A 40 12.63 19.01 -6.59
CA ASP A 40 13.65 18.16 -5.98
C ASP A 40 13.01 16.92 -5.32
N LEU A 41 12.59 16.00 -6.19
CA LEU A 41 12.05 14.70 -5.83
C LEU A 41 13.17 13.66 -5.73
N ARG A 42 13.12 12.80 -4.71
CA ARG A 42 14.13 11.75 -4.49
C ARG A 42 13.51 10.47 -3.96
N ILE A 43 14.23 9.37 -4.18
CA ILE A 43 14.05 8.10 -3.47
C ILE A 43 15.30 7.80 -2.63
N LYS A 44 15.09 7.17 -1.48
CA LYS A 44 16.15 6.60 -0.64
C LYS A 44 15.85 5.14 -0.35
N MET A 45 16.46 4.24 -1.10
CA MET A 45 16.27 2.79 -0.98
C MET A 45 17.58 2.05 -1.26
N CYS A 46 17.87 1.00 -0.50
CA CYS A 46 19.04 0.13 -0.72
C CYS A 46 18.69 -1.01 -1.69
N ILE A 47 18.43 -0.68 -2.96
CA ILE A 47 17.84 -1.60 -3.95
C ILE A 47 18.67 -2.87 -4.10
N GLN A 48 17.99 -3.99 -3.96
CA GLN A 48 18.41 -5.33 -4.34
C GLN A 48 17.72 -5.73 -5.64
N ILE A 49 18.34 -6.63 -6.40
CA ILE A 49 17.78 -7.13 -7.66
C ILE A 49 16.81 -8.28 -7.34
N THR A 50 15.62 -7.94 -6.86
CA THR A 50 14.55 -8.88 -6.47
C THR A 50 13.19 -8.44 -7.02
N GLU A 51 12.23 -9.37 -7.10
CA GLU A 51 10.84 -9.02 -7.46
C GLU A 51 10.21 -8.08 -6.42
N GLU A 52 10.49 -8.33 -5.15
CA GLU A 52 10.02 -7.51 -4.04
C GLU A 52 10.45 -6.04 -4.21
N ASP A 53 11.75 -5.80 -4.37
CA ASP A 53 12.28 -4.46 -4.55
C ASP A 53 11.78 -3.81 -5.83
N PHE A 54 11.55 -4.58 -6.89
CA PHE A 54 10.94 -4.08 -8.11
C PHE A 54 9.53 -3.55 -7.88
N ARG A 55 8.71 -4.21 -7.03
CA ARG A 55 7.39 -3.70 -6.61
C ARG A 55 7.52 -2.51 -5.66
N VAL A 56 8.45 -2.54 -4.71
CA VAL A 56 8.69 -1.43 -3.78
C VAL A 56 9.10 -0.17 -4.54
N ILE A 57 9.94 -0.26 -5.57
CA ILE A 57 10.29 0.89 -6.42
C ILE A 57 9.03 1.50 -7.05
N HIS A 58 8.09 0.68 -7.55
CA HIS A 58 6.83 1.17 -8.10
C HIS A 58 5.97 1.88 -7.03
N HIS A 59 5.95 1.34 -5.81
CA HIS A 59 5.29 1.97 -4.67
C HIS A 59 5.87 3.36 -4.37
N GLU A 60 7.20 3.44 -4.17
CA GLU A 60 7.88 4.69 -3.85
C GLU A 60 7.79 5.73 -4.97
N LEU A 61 7.83 5.27 -6.23
CA LEU A 61 7.61 6.16 -7.37
C LEU A 61 6.20 6.76 -7.35
N GLY A 62 5.19 6.02 -6.89
CA GLY A 62 3.84 6.53 -6.69
C GLY A 62 3.81 7.75 -5.77
N HIS A 63 4.56 7.73 -4.66
CA HIS A 63 4.73 8.88 -3.76
C HIS A 63 5.34 10.08 -4.50
N ASN A 64 6.43 9.90 -5.25
CA ASN A 64 7.03 10.99 -6.01
C ASN A 64 6.13 11.55 -7.11
N PHE A 65 5.35 10.71 -7.79
CA PHE A 65 4.37 11.19 -8.77
C PHE A 65 3.22 11.94 -8.09
N TYR A 66 2.81 11.54 -6.89
CA TYR A 66 1.84 12.29 -6.10
C TYR A 66 2.42 13.66 -5.70
N GLN A 67 3.62 13.69 -5.13
CA GLN A 67 4.36 14.90 -4.76
C GLN A 67 4.50 15.88 -5.93
N ARG A 68 4.87 15.37 -7.11
CA ARG A 68 4.88 16.17 -8.34
C ARG A 68 3.50 16.74 -8.66
N ALA A 69 2.47 15.91 -8.66
CA ALA A 69 1.16 16.31 -9.18
C ALA A 69 0.56 17.50 -8.40
N TYR A 70 0.74 17.55 -7.07
CA TYR A 70 0.26 18.67 -6.25
C TYR A 70 1.28 19.80 -6.07
N ASN A 71 2.46 19.78 -6.70
CA ASN A 71 3.50 20.79 -6.44
C ASN A 71 3.10 22.22 -6.82
N GLY A 72 2.08 22.40 -7.66
CA GLY A 72 1.48 23.69 -7.98
C GLY A 72 0.42 24.19 -6.99
N GLN A 73 0.03 23.37 -6.00
CA GLN A 73 -0.90 23.79 -4.95
C GLN A 73 -0.22 24.79 -3.99
N PRO A 74 -0.99 25.67 -3.32
CA PRO A 74 -0.50 26.43 -2.18
C PRO A 74 0.19 25.52 -1.15
N PRO A 75 1.26 25.94 -0.46
CA PRO A 75 2.04 25.07 0.43
C PRO A 75 1.20 24.30 1.47
N LEU A 76 0.13 24.90 2.00
CA LEU A 76 -0.76 24.25 2.97
C LEU A 76 -1.62 23.12 2.37
N PHE A 77 -1.68 23.01 1.04
CA PHE A 77 -2.43 21.99 0.31
C PHE A 77 -1.53 20.97 -0.40
N GLN A 78 -0.21 21.06 -0.24
CA GLN A 78 0.78 20.14 -0.81
C GLN A 78 0.91 18.87 0.05
N ASN A 79 -0.18 18.13 0.14
CA ASN A 79 -0.23 16.81 0.77
C ASN A 79 -1.32 15.97 0.07
N SER A 80 -1.39 14.68 0.36
CA SER A 80 -2.48 13.82 -0.08
C SER A 80 -3.83 14.22 0.53
N ALA A 81 -4.93 13.78 -0.09
CA ALA A 81 -6.28 14.12 0.36
C ALA A 81 -6.60 13.61 1.78
N ASN A 82 -6.01 12.48 2.16
CA ASN A 82 -5.81 12.03 3.54
C ASN A 82 -4.62 11.03 3.55
N ASP A 83 -4.08 10.71 4.73
CA ASP A 83 -2.89 9.84 4.86
C ASP A 83 -3.00 8.49 4.13
N GLY A 84 -4.21 7.91 4.01
CA GLY A 84 -4.42 6.64 3.32
C GLY A 84 -4.30 6.75 1.80
N PHE A 85 -4.56 7.93 1.21
CA PHE A 85 -4.40 8.15 -0.23
C PHE A 85 -2.93 8.08 -0.65
N HIS A 86 -2.03 8.66 0.16
CA HIS A 86 -0.59 8.66 -0.17
C HIS A 86 -0.06 7.24 -0.36
N GLU A 87 -0.28 6.40 0.65
CA GLU A 87 0.08 4.98 0.66
C GLU A 87 -0.67 4.16 -0.41
N ALA A 88 -1.94 4.47 -0.68
CA ALA A 88 -2.74 3.74 -1.67
C ALA A 88 -2.23 3.94 -3.10
N VAL A 89 -1.75 5.13 -3.46
CA VAL A 89 -1.33 5.45 -4.83
C VAL A 89 -0.15 4.59 -5.26
N GLY A 90 0.90 4.51 -4.42
CA GLY A 90 2.05 3.64 -4.66
C GLY A 90 1.62 2.19 -4.85
N ASP A 91 0.79 1.69 -3.94
CA ASP A 91 0.29 0.32 -4.00
C ASP A 91 -0.58 0.04 -5.23
N THR A 92 -1.43 0.97 -5.67
CA THR A 92 -2.22 0.81 -6.90
C THR A 92 -1.32 0.69 -8.14
N ILE A 93 -0.24 1.48 -8.22
CA ILE A 93 0.73 1.34 -9.30
C ILE A 93 1.42 -0.04 -9.23
N ALA A 94 1.81 -0.47 -8.03
CA ALA A 94 2.42 -1.78 -7.82
C ALA A 94 1.47 -2.97 -8.15
N LEU A 95 0.15 -2.83 -7.94
CA LEU A 95 -0.85 -3.83 -8.35
C LEU A 95 -0.91 -4.02 -9.87
N SER A 96 -0.50 -3.03 -10.65
CA SER A 96 -0.41 -3.12 -12.10
C SER A 96 0.87 -3.78 -12.62
N VAL A 97 1.78 -4.17 -11.72
CA VAL A 97 2.91 -5.08 -12.00
C VAL A 97 2.37 -6.51 -12.07
N THR A 98 1.61 -6.80 -13.13
CA THR A 98 1.02 -8.10 -13.44
C THR A 98 1.90 -8.88 -14.41
N PRO A 99 1.67 -10.19 -14.61
CA PRO A 99 2.38 -10.93 -15.65
C PRO A 99 2.23 -10.34 -17.06
N GLU A 100 1.07 -9.77 -17.40
CA GLU A 100 0.87 -9.05 -18.66
C GLU A 100 1.86 -7.88 -18.80
N TYR A 101 2.04 -7.10 -17.72
CA TYR A 101 3.01 -6.03 -17.68
C TYR A 101 4.44 -6.55 -17.80
N LEU A 102 4.82 -7.57 -17.02
CA LEU A 102 6.17 -8.17 -17.04
C LEU A 102 6.54 -8.69 -18.43
N LYS A 103 5.59 -9.28 -19.15
CA LYS A 103 5.76 -9.72 -20.53
C LYS A 103 5.97 -8.53 -21.47
N LYS A 104 5.15 -7.48 -21.36
CA LYS A 104 5.29 -6.27 -22.19
C LYS A 104 6.64 -5.56 -22.02
N ILE A 105 7.26 -5.65 -20.84
CA ILE A 105 8.59 -5.08 -20.59
C ILE A 105 9.74 -6.07 -20.80
N GLY A 106 9.45 -7.30 -21.24
CA GLY A 106 10.46 -8.30 -21.58
C GLY A 106 11.13 -9.00 -20.40
N LEU A 107 10.51 -9.01 -19.22
CA LEU A 107 11.02 -9.75 -18.05
C LEU A 107 10.55 -11.21 -18.01
N ILE A 108 9.47 -11.55 -18.73
CA ILE A 108 9.00 -12.93 -18.92
C ILE A 108 8.58 -13.16 -20.38
N ASP A 109 8.70 -14.38 -20.88
CA ASP A 109 8.38 -14.72 -22.27
C ASP A 109 6.87 -14.89 -22.52
N ALA A 110 6.15 -15.40 -21.52
CA ALA A 110 4.73 -15.71 -21.62
C ALA A 110 4.00 -15.42 -20.30
N GLU A 111 2.71 -15.10 -20.41
CA GLU A 111 1.84 -14.94 -19.24
C GLU A 111 1.44 -16.32 -18.69
N PRO A 112 1.43 -16.50 -17.35
CA PRO A 112 0.91 -17.71 -16.74
C PRO A 112 -0.55 -17.98 -17.07
N THR A 113 -0.90 -19.25 -17.22
CA THR A 113 -2.28 -19.71 -17.38
C THR A 113 -3.11 -19.42 -16.13
N ALA A 114 -4.43 -19.43 -16.26
CA ALA A 114 -5.37 -19.21 -15.14
C ALA A 114 -5.17 -20.19 -13.97
N SER A 115 -4.57 -21.36 -14.22
CA SER A 115 -4.22 -22.32 -13.18
C SER A 115 -3.23 -21.77 -12.14
N GLY A 116 -2.41 -20.76 -12.47
CA GLY A 116 -1.49 -20.12 -11.53
C GLY A 116 -2.11 -18.96 -10.74
N ASP A 117 -3.38 -18.62 -10.97
CA ASP A 117 -4.01 -17.47 -10.32
C ASP A 117 -4.20 -17.69 -8.82
N ILE A 118 -4.49 -18.92 -8.39
CA ILE A 118 -4.67 -19.24 -6.98
C ILE A 118 -3.36 -19.05 -6.21
N ASP A 119 -2.23 -19.54 -6.73
CA ASP A 119 -0.91 -19.37 -6.11
C ASP A 119 -0.53 -17.89 -6.03
N TYR A 120 -0.74 -17.14 -7.11
CA TYR A 120 -0.52 -15.69 -7.14
C TYR A 120 -1.39 -14.96 -6.13
N LEU A 121 -2.71 -15.23 -6.12
CA LEU A 121 -3.63 -14.59 -5.20
C LEU A 121 -3.33 -14.97 -3.75
N LEU A 122 -2.92 -16.20 -3.48
CA LEU A 122 -2.52 -16.63 -2.14
C LEU A 122 -1.29 -15.85 -1.66
N GLN A 123 -0.26 -15.71 -2.50
CA GLN A 123 0.91 -14.88 -2.22
C GLN A 123 0.50 -13.42 -1.94
N GLN A 124 -0.40 -12.85 -2.77
CA GLN A 124 -0.93 -11.50 -2.54
C GLN A 124 -1.75 -11.42 -1.25
N ALA A 125 -2.52 -12.45 -0.89
CA ALA A 125 -3.34 -12.45 0.33
C ALA A 125 -2.48 -12.53 1.60
N LEU A 126 -1.37 -13.28 1.56
CA LEU A 126 -0.39 -13.32 2.65
C LEU A 126 0.21 -11.92 2.93
N GLU A 127 0.37 -11.09 1.91
CA GLU A 127 0.86 -9.71 2.07
C GLU A 127 -0.26 -8.73 2.43
N LYS A 128 -1.39 -8.77 1.70
CA LYS A 128 -2.43 -7.73 1.74
C LYS A 128 -3.52 -8.03 2.75
N ILE A 129 -4.04 -9.26 2.79
CA ILE A 129 -5.15 -9.66 3.67
C ILE A 129 -4.64 -9.91 5.09
N ALA A 130 -3.55 -10.66 5.26
CA ALA A 130 -2.98 -10.95 6.58
C ALA A 130 -2.51 -9.67 7.31
N PHE A 131 -2.21 -8.60 6.56
CA PHE A 131 -1.87 -7.29 7.12
C PHE A 131 -3.06 -6.57 7.71
N LEU A 132 -4.28 -6.69 7.17
CA LEU A 132 -5.44 -5.86 7.56
C LEU A 132 -5.70 -5.83 9.07
N PRO A 133 -5.71 -6.96 9.80
CA PRO A 133 -5.96 -6.90 11.23
C PRO A 133 -4.80 -6.24 11.99
N PHE A 134 -3.55 -6.38 11.52
CA PHE A 134 -2.40 -5.68 12.08
C PHE A 134 -2.46 -4.16 11.82
N GLY A 135 -2.79 -3.76 10.59
CA GLY A 135 -3.00 -2.37 10.21
C GLY A 135 -4.04 -1.67 11.08
N LEU A 136 -5.10 -2.39 11.45
CA LEU A 136 -6.15 -1.89 12.33
C LEU A 136 -5.71 -1.81 13.80
N LEU A 137 -5.09 -2.87 14.33
CA LEU A 137 -4.89 -3.00 15.78
C LEU A 137 -3.82 -2.04 16.34
N VAL A 138 -2.83 -1.66 15.53
CA VAL A 138 -1.73 -0.79 16.01
C VAL A 138 -2.27 0.57 16.46
N ASP A 139 -3.08 1.23 15.62
CA ASP A 139 -3.65 2.51 15.98
C ASP A 139 -4.83 2.36 16.95
N LYS A 140 -5.55 1.22 16.97
CA LYS A 140 -6.49 0.94 18.07
C LYS A 140 -5.80 0.98 19.43
N TRP A 141 -4.69 0.27 19.57
CA TRP A 141 -3.87 0.29 20.79
C TRP A 141 -3.42 1.72 21.13
N ARG A 142 -2.87 2.45 20.15
CA ARG A 142 -2.42 3.84 20.37
C ARG A 142 -3.56 4.78 20.77
N TRP A 143 -4.74 4.65 20.16
CA TRP A 143 -5.90 5.47 20.49
C TRP A 143 -6.38 5.19 21.91
N GLU A 144 -6.41 3.94 22.34
CA GLU A 144 -6.75 3.56 23.71
C GLU A 144 -5.72 4.11 24.72
N VAL A 145 -4.42 4.08 24.38
CA VAL A 145 -3.35 4.73 25.17
C VAL A 145 -3.53 6.25 25.23
N PHE A 146 -3.70 6.91 24.09
CA PHE A 146 -3.87 8.37 24.01
C PHE A 146 -5.15 8.86 24.69
N ALA A 147 -6.22 8.06 24.65
CA ALA A 147 -7.46 8.31 25.37
C ALA A 147 -7.38 7.98 26.86
N ASN A 148 -6.20 7.55 27.36
CA ASN A 148 -5.95 7.20 28.76
C ASN A 148 -6.80 6.01 29.26
N GLN A 149 -7.29 5.17 28.34
CA GLN A 149 -8.06 3.96 28.60
C GLN A 149 -7.14 2.78 28.94
N VAL A 150 -5.95 2.73 28.33
CA VAL A 150 -4.88 1.80 28.68
C VAL A 150 -3.77 2.59 29.39
N LYS A 151 -3.43 2.16 30.60
CA LYS A 151 -2.38 2.78 31.43
C LYS A 151 -1.01 2.13 31.15
N PRO A 152 0.11 2.81 31.48
CA PRO A 152 1.45 2.25 31.29
C PRO A 152 1.63 0.85 31.87
N GLU A 153 0.96 0.54 32.97
CA GLU A 153 1.01 -0.76 33.65
C GLU A 153 0.23 -1.87 32.93
N GLU A 154 -0.42 -1.57 31.81
CA GLU A 154 -1.19 -2.53 30.99
C GLU A 154 -0.87 -2.42 29.50
N TYR A 155 0.19 -1.70 29.12
CA TYR A 155 0.56 -1.48 27.72
C TYR A 155 0.75 -2.79 26.97
N ASN A 156 1.50 -3.73 27.55
CA ASN A 156 1.87 -4.94 26.86
C ASN A 156 0.71 -5.96 26.82
N LYS A 157 -0.04 -6.07 27.91
CA LYS A 157 -1.28 -6.86 28.00
C LYS A 157 -2.31 -6.40 26.97
N ALA A 158 -2.64 -5.11 26.92
CA ALA A 158 -3.61 -4.58 25.96
C ALA A 158 -3.16 -4.81 24.50
N TRP A 159 -1.86 -4.68 24.23
CA TRP A 159 -1.29 -5.02 22.92
C TRP A 159 -1.55 -6.48 22.53
N TRP A 160 -1.25 -7.43 23.42
CA TRP A 160 -1.44 -8.85 23.14
C TRP A 160 -2.91 -9.28 23.11
N GLU A 161 -3.78 -8.63 23.88
CA GLU A 161 -5.24 -8.81 23.77
C GLU A 161 -5.74 -8.41 22.38
N LEU A 162 -5.28 -7.29 21.84
CA LEU A 162 -5.60 -6.85 20.48
C LEU A 162 -4.99 -7.76 19.41
N ARG A 163 -3.73 -8.19 19.58
CA ARG A 163 -3.06 -9.16 18.69
C ARG A 163 -3.83 -10.48 18.62
N ARG A 164 -4.24 -11.03 19.77
CA ARG A 164 -5.09 -12.22 19.81
C ARG A 164 -6.45 -11.95 19.19
N LYS A 165 -7.13 -10.86 19.56
CA LYS A 165 -8.48 -10.55 19.08
C LYS A 165 -8.58 -10.36 17.57
N TYR A 166 -7.60 -9.68 16.96
CA TYR A 166 -7.66 -9.31 15.55
C TYR A 166 -6.86 -10.25 14.64
N GLN A 167 -5.72 -10.79 15.10
CA GLN A 167 -4.85 -11.63 14.27
C GLN A 167 -4.84 -13.11 14.66
N GLY A 168 -5.32 -13.48 15.86
CA GLY A 168 -5.33 -14.88 16.29
C GLY A 168 -3.98 -15.46 16.63
N ILE A 169 -3.05 -14.59 17.02
CA ILE A 169 -1.71 -14.97 17.42
C ILE A 169 -1.47 -14.70 18.90
N VAL A 170 -0.60 -15.51 19.47
CA VAL A 170 -0.16 -15.42 20.87
C VAL A 170 1.35 -15.25 20.91
N PRO A 171 1.92 -14.65 21.96
CA PRO A 171 3.36 -14.59 22.10
C PRO A 171 3.91 -16.02 22.28
N PRO A 172 5.06 -16.36 21.66
CA PRO A 172 5.65 -17.70 21.79
C PRO A 172 6.29 -17.95 23.16
N VAL A 173 6.49 -16.88 23.95
CA VAL A 173 7.03 -16.89 25.31
C VAL A 173 6.15 -16.02 26.19
N GLU A 174 6.17 -16.28 27.50
CA GLU A 174 5.48 -15.42 28.45
C GLU A 174 5.99 -13.98 28.36
N ARG A 175 5.06 -13.02 28.41
CA ARG A 175 5.35 -11.58 28.38
C ARG A 175 4.84 -10.95 29.66
N THR A 176 5.56 -9.95 30.14
CA THR A 176 5.21 -9.19 31.34
C THR A 176 5.10 -7.70 30.99
N GLU A 177 4.68 -6.87 31.95
CA GLU A 177 4.67 -5.41 31.76
C GLU A 177 6.07 -4.77 31.94
N ALA A 178 7.10 -5.59 32.22
CA ALA A 178 8.49 -5.16 32.03
C ALA A 178 8.88 -5.13 30.53
N ASP A 179 8.09 -5.77 29.66
CA ASP A 179 8.25 -5.74 28.22
C ASP A 179 7.44 -4.60 27.58
N PHE A 180 7.89 -4.12 26.41
CA PHE A 180 7.16 -3.12 25.62
C PHE A 180 7.16 -3.51 24.13
N ASP A 181 6.45 -4.59 23.81
CA ASP A 181 6.36 -5.15 22.45
C ASP A 181 5.84 -4.17 21.38
N PRO A 182 4.83 -3.31 21.64
CA PRO A 182 4.47 -2.28 20.65
C PRO A 182 5.64 -1.36 20.31
N GLY A 183 6.55 -1.09 21.24
CA GLY A 183 7.76 -0.29 21.01
C GLY A 183 8.75 -0.90 20.02
N ALA A 184 8.71 -2.22 19.80
CA ALA A 184 9.53 -2.90 18.82
C ALA A 184 9.04 -2.71 17.37
N LYS A 185 7.84 -2.13 17.15
CA LYS A 185 7.34 -1.77 15.83
C LYS A 185 7.66 -0.31 15.52
N TYR A 186 8.58 -0.06 14.58
CA TYR A 186 9.10 1.26 14.14
C TYR A 186 8.12 2.45 14.26
N HIS A 187 6.89 2.29 13.77
CA HIS A 187 5.87 3.34 13.75
C HIS A 187 5.44 3.85 15.12
N VAL A 188 5.54 3.02 16.16
CA VAL A 188 5.23 3.39 17.54
C VAL A 188 6.29 4.38 18.10
N PRO A 189 7.60 4.05 18.18
CA PRO A 189 8.61 5.00 18.69
C PRO A 189 8.88 6.18 17.74
N SER A 190 8.68 6.02 16.42
CA SER A 190 8.79 7.15 15.47
C SER A 190 7.55 8.06 15.42
N ASN A 191 6.52 7.76 16.23
CA ASN A 191 5.25 8.48 16.26
C ASN A 191 4.58 8.66 14.88
N THR A 192 4.67 7.65 14.02
CA THR A 192 4.05 7.67 12.68
C THR A 192 2.65 7.03 12.77
N PRO A 193 1.55 7.73 12.41
CA PRO A 193 0.19 7.15 12.34
C PRO A 193 0.15 5.85 11.52
N TYR A 194 -0.57 4.83 11.98
CA TYR A 194 -0.59 3.51 11.33
C TYR A 194 -1.88 3.20 10.56
N MET A 195 -2.99 3.88 10.91
CA MET A 195 -4.30 3.72 10.26
C MET A 195 -4.23 4.02 8.76
N ARG A 196 -3.28 4.87 8.33
CA ARG A 196 -2.98 5.15 6.93
C ARG A 196 -2.80 3.88 6.09
N TYR A 197 -2.11 2.86 6.63
CA TYR A 197 -1.86 1.61 5.91
C TYR A 197 -3.10 0.73 5.82
N PHE A 198 -3.96 0.72 6.85
CA PHE A 198 -5.25 0.02 6.81
C PHE A 198 -6.16 0.62 5.74
N LEU A 199 -6.30 1.96 5.73
CA LEU A 199 -7.09 2.67 4.72
C LEU A 199 -6.51 2.47 3.32
N ALA A 200 -5.18 2.51 3.18
CA ALA A 200 -4.51 2.28 1.91
C ALA A 200 -4.77 0.87 1.34
N ARG A 201 -4.85 -0.14 2.20
CA ARG A 201 -5.20 -1.52 1.80
C ARG A 201 -6.63 -1.66 1.30
N ILE A 202 -7.53 -0.75 1.64
CA ILE A 202 -8.88 -0.70 1.05
C ILE A 202 -8.86 0.14 -0.23
N LEU A 203 -8.33 1.36 -0.15
CA LEU A 203 -8.32 2.33 -1.23
C LEU A 203 -7.57 1.83 -2.47
N GLN A 204 -6.44 1.11 -2.31
CA GLN A 204 -5.64 0.66 -3.46
C GLN A 204 -6.42 -0.23 -4.43
N PHE A 205 -7.31 -1.08 -3.91
CA PHE A 205 -8.16 -1.95 -4.73
C PHE A 205 -9.33 -1.17 -5.32
N GLN A 206 -9.90 -0.22 -4.58
CA GLN A 206 -10.94 0.67 -5.11
C GLN A 206 -10.41 1.53 -6.27
N PHE A 207 -9.19 2.04 -6.15
CA PHE A 207 -8.47 2.76 -7.20
C PHE A 207 -8.17 1.85 -8.38
N GLN A 208 -7.62 0.65 -8.14
CA GLN A 208 -7.34 -0.33 -9.18
C GLN A 208 -8.61 -0.67 -9.96
N ARG A 209 -9.72 -0.99 -9.28
CA ARG A 209 -11.00 -1.29 -9.92
C ARG A 209 -11.50 -0.16 -10.80
N ALA A 210 -11.42 1.08 -10.32
CA ALA A 210 -11.81 2.26 -11.10
C ALA A 210 -10.93 2.47 -12.34
N LEU A 211 -9.61 2.37 -12.18
CA LEU A 211 -8.67 2.57 -13.27
C LEU A 211 -8.74 1.45 -14.32
N CYS A 212 -8.95 0.20 -13.90
CA CYS A 212 -9.19 -0.92 -14.81
C CYS A 212 -10.48 -0.77 -15.62
N ARG A 213 -11.53 -0.21 -15.02
CA ARG A 213 -12.75 0.16 -15.76
C ARG A 213 -12.45 1.25 -16.80
N GLU A 214 -11.62 2.24 -16.46
CA GLU A 214 -11.17 3.28 -17.40
C GLU A 214 -10.39 2.70 -18.60
N THR A 215 -9.63 1.61 -18.40
CA THR A 215 -8.94 0.95 -19.51
C THR A 215 -9.85 0.10 -20.40
N GLY A 216 -11.13 -0.05 -20.05
CA GLY A 216 -12.07 -0.96 -20.71
C GLY A 216 -11.78 -2.45 -20.43
N TYR A 217 -11.00 -2.77 -19.39
CA TYR A 217 -10.69 -4.14 -19.03
C TYR A 217 -11.89 -4.83 -18.37
N THR A 218 -12.27 -6.00 -18.89
CA THR A 218 -13.46 -6.77 -18.44
C THR A 218 -13.11 -8.12 -17.80
N GLY A 219 -11.82 -8.46 -17.72
CA GLY A 219 -11.36 -9.70 -17.11
C GLY A 219 -11.29 -9.64 -15.58
N PRO A 220 -10.70 -10.68 -14.95
CA PRO A 220 -10.51 -10.72 -13.50
C PRO A 220 -9.63 -9.56 -13.00
N LEU A 221 -10.07 -8.86 -11.95
CA LEU A 221 -9.41 -7.63 -11.49
C LEU A 221 -7.93 -7.82 -11.15
N HIS A 222 -7.55 -9.00 -10.64
CA HIS A 222 -6.17 -9.35 -10.29
C HIS A 222 -5.21 -9.50 -11.48
N ARG A 223 -5.75 -9.60 -12.70
CA ARG A 223 -4.97 -9.66 -13.94
C ARG A 223 -4.88 -8.33 -14.67
N CYS A 224 -5.64 -7.32 -14.25
CA CYS A 224 -5.64 -6.02 -14.90
C CYS A 224 -4.33 -5.25 -14.66
N SER A 225 -3.74 -4.72 -15.74
CA SER A 225 -2.69 -3.69 -15.67
C SER A 225 -3.14 -2.41 -16.35
N ILE A 226 -2.90 -1.27 -15.70
CA ILE A 226 -3.18 0.05 -16.31
C ILE A 226 -2.04 0.53 -17.22
N TYR A 227 -0.96 -0.26 -17.36
CA TYR A 227 0.24 0.11 -18.10
C TYR A 227 -0.06 0.52 -19.56
N GLY A 228 0.45 1.69 -19.95
CA GLY A 228 0.27 2.23 -21.31
C GLY A 228 -1.06 2.94 -21.55
N ASN A 229 -1.96 2.96 -20.55
CA ASN A 229 -3.25 3.63 -20.68
C ASN A 229 -3.18 5.10 -20.22
N LYS A 230 -3.19 6.02 -21.18
CA LYS A 230 -3.13 7.46 -20.90
C LYS A 230 -4.40 8.02 -20.26
N ALA A 231 -5.58 7.47 -20.58
CA ALA A 231 -6.84 7.92 -19.98
C ALA A 231 -6.88 7.60 -18.47
N ALA A 232 -6.48 6.38 -18.10
CA ALA A 232 -6.31 5.98 -16.70
C ALA A 232 -5.28 6.88 -15.99
N GLY A 233 -4.17 7.19 -16.64
CA GLY A 233 -3.17 8.11 -16.12
C GLY A 233 -3.68 9.55 -15.96
N GLU A 234 -4.40 10.10 -16.93
CA GLU A 234 -5.02 11.43 -16.83
C GLU A 234 -5.99 11.51 -15.65
N ARG A 235 -6.81 10.46 -15.47
CA ARG A 235 -7.75 10.36 -14.35
C ARG A 235 -7.03 10.28 -13.00
N LEU A 236 -5.98 9.47 -12.92
CA LEU A 236 -5.13 9.38 -11.74
C LEU A 236 -4.48 10.73 -11.45
N ASN A 237 -3.80 11.35 -12.43
CA ASN A 237 -3.12 12.64 -12.26
C ASN A 237 -4.08 13.75 -11.80
N LYS A 238 -5.33 13.74 -12.30
CA LYS A 238 -6.35 14.70 -11.90
C LYS A 238 -6.65 14.60 -10.40
N MET A 239 -6.79 13.38 -9.86
CA MET A 239 -6.97 13.17 -8.42
C MET A 239 -5.71 13.58 -7.64
N LEU A 240 -4.53 13.16 -8.11
CA LEU A 240 -3.25 13.46 -7.45
C LEU A 240 -3.02 14.98 -7.35
N GLY A 241 -3.31 15.73 -8.41
CA GLY A 241 -3.12 17.18 -8.45
C GLY A 241 -4.05 17.99 -7.55
N MET A 242 -5.12 17.37 -7.01
CA MET A 242 -5.97 18.04 -6.02
C MET A 242 -5.24 18.26 -4.69
N GLY A 243 -4.24 17.44 -4.38
CA GLY A 243 -3.58 17.46 -3.07
C GLY A 243 -4.59 17.43 -1.93
N LEU A 244 -4.42 18.34 -0.96
CA LEU A 244 -5.32 18.53 0.18
C LEU A 244 -6.32 19.69 -0.05
N SER A 245 -6.46 20.19 -1.27
CA SER A 245 -7.30 21.37 -1.56
C SER A 245 -8.82 21.12 -1.45
N LYS A 246 -9.24 19.86 -1.35
CA LYS A 246 -10.64 19.43 -1.27
C LYS A 246 -10.82 18.33 -0.23
N PRO A 247 -12.03 18.17 0.33
CA PRO A 247 -12.36 17.00 1.14
C PRO A 247 -12.05 15.69 0.40
N TRP A 248 -11.45 14.73 1.07
CA TRP A 248 -11.05 13.45 0.45
C TRP A 248 -12.16 12.70 -0.31
N PRO A 249 -13.47 12.78 0.06
CA PRO A 249 -14.52 12.15 -0.75
C PRO A 249 -14.64 12.73 -2.16
N GLU A 250 -14.29 14.01 -2.35
CA GLU A 250 -14.27 14.63 -3.68
C GLU A 250 -13.09 14.14 -4.51
N ALA A 251 -11.90 14.00 -3.90
CA ALA A 251 -10.73 13.40 -4.55
C ALA A 251 -11.00 11.94 -4.94
N LEU A 252 -11.65 11.17 -4.06
CA LEU A 252 -12.09 9.81 -4.36
C LEU A 252 -13.01 9.79 -5.59
N ALA A 253 -14.03 10.64 -5.61
CA ALA A 253 -15.02 10.68 -6.69
C ALA A 253 -14.40 11.04 -8.05
N VAL A 254 -13.37 11.87 -8.09
CA VAL A 254 -12.64 12.18 -9.33
C VAL A 254 -12.00 10.92 -9.91
N LEU A 255 -11.41 10.07 -9.07
CA LEU A 255 -10.76 8.84 -9.50
C LEU A 255 -11.75 7.70 -9.75
N THR A 256 -12.70 7.48 -8.84
CA THR A 256 -13.52 6.26 -8.80
C THR A 256 -14.96 6.48 -9.23
N GLY A 257 -15.45 7.72 -9.19
CA GLY A 257 -16.88 8.03 -9.29
C GLY A 257 -17.65 7.82 -7.98
N GLU A 258 -16.99 7.37 -6.92
CA GLU A 258 -17.58 7.02 -5.62
C GLU A 258 -17.11 8.01 -4.53
N LYS A 259 -17.92 8.23 -3.49
CA LYS A 259 -17.58 9.14 -2.36
C LYS A 259 -17.28 8.41 -1.05
N GLN A 260 -17.43 7.10 -1.03
CA GLN A 260 -17.23 6.27 0.16
C GLN A 260 -16.10 5.29 -0.08
N MET A 261 -15.30 5.02 0.95
CA MET A 261 -14.35 3.91 0.90
C MET A 261 -15.12 2.60 0.82
N ASP A 262 -14.72 1.73 -0.11
CA ASP A 262 -15.44 0.51 -0.44
C ASP A 262 -14.50 -0.70 -0.47
N ALA A 263 -14.66 -1.59 0.51
CA ALA A 263 -13.90 -2.83 0.61
C ALA A 263 -14.38 -3.92 -0.35
N SER A 264 -15.48 -3.72 -1.09
CA SER A 264 -15.92 -4.70 -2.10
C SER A 264 -14.92 -4.87 -3.23
N ALA A 265 -14.14 -3.83 -3.58
CA ALA A 265 -13.09 -3.95 -4.60
C ALA A 265 -11.97 -4.92 -4.18
N LEU A 266 -11.61 -4.91 -2.89
CA LEU A 266 -10.69 -5.88 -2.31
C LEU A 266 -11.29 -7.29 -2.37
N ALA A 267 -12.56 -7.44 -2.01
CA ALA A 267 -13.26 -8.73 -2.07
C ALA A 267 -13.34 -9.26 -3.51
N ASP A 268 -13.65 -8.41 -4.50
CA ASP A 268 -13.69 -8.74 -5.93
C ASP A 268 -12.32 -9.24 -6.42
N TYR A 269 -11.23 -8.59 -5.99
CA TYR A 269 -9.86 -8.98 -6.36
C TYR A 269 -9.51 -10.39 -5.87
N PHE A 270 -9.89 -10.73 -4.64
CA PHE A 270 -9.56 -12.01 -4.00
C PHE A 270 -10.68 -13.05 -4.13
N ALA A 271 -11.75 -12.78 -4.87
CA ALA A 271 -12.90 -13.68 -4.97
C ALA A 271 -12.54 -15.10 -5.41
N PRO A 272 -11.67 -15.33 -6.43
CA PRO A 272 -11.27 -16.68 -6.80
C PRO A 272 -10.55 -17.44 -5.67
N LEU A 273 -9.66 -16.74 -4.95
CA LEU A 273 -8.95 -17.33 -3.81
C LEU A 273 -9.89 -17.63 -2.65
N LYS A 274 -10.86 -16.75 -2.37
CA LYS A 274 -11.86 -16.95 -1.32
C LYS A 274 -12.62 -18.26 -1.56
N VAL A 275 -13.10 -18.48 -2.79
CA VAL A 275 -13.81 -19.72 -3.16
C VAL A 275 -12.92 -20.94 -2.90
N TRP A 276 -11.68 -20.90 -3.39
CA TRP A 276 -10.73 -22.00 -3.20
C TRP A 276 -10.42 -22.28 -1.72
N LEU A 277 -10.17 -21.23 -0.91
CA LEU A 277 -9.93 -21.36 0.52
C LEU A 277 -11.14 -21.93 1.28
N ASP A 278 -12.35 -21.53 0.92
CA ASP A 278 -13.58 -22.05 1.55
C ASP A 278 -13.75 -23.56 1.24
N GLU A 279 -13.44 -23.99 0.02
CA GLU A 279 -13.45 -25.40 -0.38
C GLU A 279 -12.38 -26.21 0.35
N GLU A 280 -11.14 -25.73 0.38
CA GLU A 280 -10.02 -26.38 1.06
C GLU A 280 -10.24 -26.49 2.57
N ASN A 281 -10.68 -25.40 3.23
CA ASN A 281 -10.96 -25.42 4.66
C ASN A 281 -12.07 -26.42 5.00
N LYS A 282 -13.11 -26.51 4.16
CA LYS A 282 -14.20 -27.47 4.34
C LYS A 282 -13.72 -28.90 4.13
N ALA A 283 -12.96 -29.18 3.08
CA ALA A 283 -12.44 -30.52 2.77
C ALA A 283 -11.52 -31.04 3.88
N ASN A 284 -10.68 -30.16 4.43
CA ASN A 284 -9.71 -30.50 5.48
C ASN A 284 -10.27 -30.36 6.91
N HIS A 285 -11.53 -29.94 7.06
CA HIS A 285 -12.19 -29.71 8.36
C HIS A 285 -11.44 -28.72 9.26
N TYR A 286 -10.81 -27.69 8.67
CA TYR A 286 -10.13 -26.66 9.44
C TYR A 286 -11.15 -25.73 10.11
N PRO A 287 -11.13 -25.59 11.45
CA PRO A 287 -12.01 -24.64 12.13
C PRO A 287 -11.59 -23.21 11.83
N LEU A 288 -12.57 -22.31 11.66
CA LEU A 288 -12.32 -20.88 11.50
C LEU A 288 -12.31 -20.18 12.86
N GLY A 289 -11.30 -19.37 13.12
CA GLY A 289 -11.11 -18.66 14.38
C GLY A 289 -10.15 -19.38 15.34
N TRP A 290 -10.13 -18.93 16.60
CA TRP A 290 -9.21 -19.37 17.66
C TRP A 290 -9.82 -19.14 19.05
#